data_AF-A0AAU6C7X2-F1
#
_entry.id   AF-A0AAU6C7X2-F1
#
_cell.length_a   1.000
_cell.length_b   1.000
_cell.length_c   1.000
_cell.angle_alpha   90.00
_cell.angle_beta   90.00
_cell.angle_gamma   90.00
#
_symmetry.space_group_name_H-M   'P 1'
#
loop_
_entity.id
_entity.type
_entity.pdbx_description
1 polymer ?
#
loop_
_entity_poly.entity_id
_entity_poly.type
_entity_poly.pdbx_seq_one_letter_code
_entity_poly.pdbx_strand_id
1 'polypeptide(L)'
;MTGPRARDLITRSREEALADRPAYTTLLRLLTLGGRVPYPDAVDSLTVKERSVLQQTIGDEELRLLPADPHGPDGSDSRDLLVAYSPQGKLSLLEASEGRPAGVGDVLALLRVSRSVLERAEEEHAAWQVAEDREQARLDRILRGWEAAGSLPARVREAADWADHVETVLIYCGRQVFSRSDAGTSTLLRERPLRELAAEPPAAWSPAERLLVMAVHVLFATGRSIRFEEFNGRQLSATALRTWLVSTWHRYAHALGRHIPADLPTRPFLPLAAEVAELARAVDRSDWIRFRRITGTTFGKREVLAMLPRRERSHCPAPDALAALAERSLGHRYARELPGEELVARMVREAVTGTAAEQVPLLERILATIVESAVRDLDADYAMSSAVRDLRRLGRSGPVRAASPLTLRKPDFFCCVLPHPGRLGGLRDAEIRRILWLVAQRMQYNRWHFVPGNFDRAEVPAERHYFFPPALPDLAESADMWHGGHVAAGVRYSLRAPGAQLWRGSLVAGGNEYRGGYDLRAVRMSGEPFVRADLWLATRYSGLIDAFWRAMAARVPQDPAEPYPVITAFDRQWYENDEWKAFTGRTAAVGSRR
;
A
#
# COMPACT_ATOMS: atom_id res chain seq x y z
N MET A 1 24.23 3.39 -7.71
CA MET A 1 24.59 3.38 -6.29
C MET A 1 23.39 2.92 -5.49
N THR A 2 23.45 1.77 -4.81
CA THR A 2 22.38 1.32 -3.91
C THR A 2 22.48 2.07 -2.59
N GLY A 3 21.39 2.68 -2.12
CA GLY A 3 21.34 3.27 -0.78
C GLY A 3 21.56 2.21 0.32
N PRO A 4 21.81 2.64 1.57
CA PRO A 4 21.94 1.71 2.69
C PRO A 4 20.64 0.91 2.86
N ARG A 5 20.76 -0.41 3.09
CA ARG A 5 19.61 -1.28 3.33
C ARG A 5 19.05 -1.01 4.74
N ALA A 6 17.83 -1.50 5.02
CA ALA A 6 17.25 -1.37 6.35
C ALA A 6 18.15 -1.91 7.46
N ARG A 7 18.80 -3.06 7.21
CA ARG A 7 19.74 -3.66 8.15
C ARG A 7 20.92 -2.74 8.45
N ASP A 8 21.49 -2.10 7.43
CA ASP A 8 22.64 -1.19 7.60
C ASP A 8 22.25 0.02 8.45
N LEU A 9 21.04 0.55 8.25
CA LEU A 9 20.51 1.66 9.03
C LEU A 9 20.23 1.26 10.48
N ILE A 10 19.70 0.06 10.70
CA ILE A 10 19.48 -0.48 12.04
C ILE A 10 20.80 -0.70 12.75
N THR A 11 21.79 -1.34 12.12
CA THR A 11 23.14 -1.54 12.68
C THR A 11 23.78 -0.21 13.05
N ARG A 12 23.80 0.76 12.15
CA ARG A 12 24.33 2.10 12.44
C ARG A 12 23.60 2.78 13.59
N SER A 13 22.27 2.67 13.64
CA SER A 13 21.48 3.24 14.74
C SER A 13 21.82 2.59 16.08
N ARG A 14 22.17 1.29 16.09
CA ARG A 14 22.64 0.57 17.28
C ARG A 14 24.02 1.04 17.72
N GLU A 15 24.96 1.19 16.79
CA GLU A 15 26.30 1.70 17.08
C GLU A 15 26.28 3.13 17.64
N GLU A 16 25.37 3.97 17.14
CA GLU A 16 25.20 5.35 17.62
C GLU A 16 24.42 5.46 18.94
N ALA A 17 23.85 4.36 19.47
CA ALA A 17 22.95 4.41 20.62
C ALA A 17 23.64 4.86 21.92
N LEU A 18 24.93 4.54 22.10
CA LEU A 18 25.73 4.91 23.27
C LEU A 18 26.63 6.13 23.03
N ALA A 19 26.39 6.89 21.96
CA ALA A 19 27.10 8.15 21.75
C ALA A 19 26.78 9.13 22.89
N ASP A 20 27.76 9.92 23.33
CA ASP A 20 27.56 10.94 24.37
C ASP A 20 26.66 12.07 23.86
N ARG A 21 25.37 11.96 24.15
CA ARG A 21 24.31 12.92 23.83
C ARG A 21 23.13 12.70 24.78
N PRO A 22 22.24 13.70 24.92
CA PRO A 22 21.02 13.55 25.71
C PRO A 22 20.20 12.33 25.28
N ALA A 23 19.68 11.58 26.25
CA ALA A 23 18.98 10.33 26.01
C ALA A 23 17.80 10.50 25.04
N TYR A 24 17.02 11.57 25.21
CA TYR A 24 15.88 11.85 24.33
C TYR A 24 16.30 12.02 22.86
N THR A 25 17.48 12.60 22.58
CA THR A 25 17.98 12.75 21.21
C THR A 25 18.25 11.38 20.58
N THR A 26 18.85 10.45 21.33
CA THR A 26 19.07 9.09 20.85
C THR A 26 17.75 8.33 20.67
N LEU A 27 16.85 8.40 21.66
CA LEU A 27 15.55 7.72 21.60
C LEU A 27 14.72 8.21 20.40
N LEU A 28 14.69 9.51 20.12
CA LEU A 28 14.02 10.07 18.96
C LEU A 28 14.65 9.61 17.64
N ARG A 29 15.97 9.51 17.57
CA ARG A 29 16.67 8.98 16.39
C ARG A 29 16.38 7.51 16.16
N LEU A 30 16.39 6.68 17.21
CA LEU A 30 16.02 5.26 17.14
C LEU A 30 14.57 5.11 16.67
N LEU A 31 13.66 5.82 17.32
CA LEU A 31 12.22 5.79 17.04
C LEU A 31 11.90 6.18 15.58
N THR A 32 12.55 7.23 15.07
CA THR A 32 12.29 7.77 13.72
C THR A 32 13.18 7.17 12.63
N LEU A 33 14.03 6.19 12.94
CA LEU A 33 15.04 5.65 12.01
C LEU A 33 15.93 6.76 11.41
N GLY A 34 16.34 7.70 12.26
CA GLY A 34 17.10 8.88 11.88
C GLY A 34 16.31 9.84 10.98
N GLY A 35 15.02 10.05 11.28
CA GLY A 35 14.13 10.96 10.56
C GLY A 35 13.45 10.39 9.32
N ARG A 36 13.57 9.08 9.05
CA ARG A 36 12.92 8.41 7.91
C ARG A 36 11.45 8.08 8.16
N VAL A 37 11.06 7.97 9.42
CA VAL A 37 9.67 7.85 9.85
C VAL A 37 9.27 9.17 10.49
N PRO A 38 8.17 9.82 10.04
CA PRO A 38 7.68 11.01 10.70
C PRO A 38 7.41 10.74 12.19
N TYR A 39 7.85 11.64 13.07
CA TYR A 39 7.72 11.48 14.52
C TYR A 39 6.30 11.10 14.99
N PRO A 40 5.21 11.73 14.50
CA PRO A 40 3.86 11.34 14.90
C PRO A 40 3.52 9.88 14.55
N ASP A 41 3.97 9.42 13.38
CA ASP A 41 3.73 8.04 12.94
C ASP A 41 4.60 7.04 13.73
N ALA A 42 5.79 7.45 14.14
CA ALA A 42 6.71 6.60 14.91
C ALA A 42 6.27 6.42 16.37
N VAL A 43 5.82 7.50 17.02
CA VAL A 43 5.29 7.46 18.41
C VAL A 43 4.06 6.57 18.54
N ASP A 44 3.28 6.41 17.47
CA ASP A 44 2.14 5.50 17.45
C ASP A 44 2.54 4.02 17.54
N SER A 45 3.83 3.67 17.40
CA SER A 45 4.33 2.31 17.66
C SER A 45 4.55 1.98 19.14
N LEU A 46 4.64 3.01 20.00
CA LEU A 46 4.88 2.89 21.43
C LEU A 46 3.58 2.70 22.20
N THR A 47 3.61 1.89 23.26
CA THR A 47 2.53 1.82 24.24
C THR A 47 2.35 3.17 24.94
N VAL A 48 1.20 3.38 25.62
CA VAL A 48 0.93 4.63 26.33
C VAL A 48 1.98 4.92 27.41
N LYS A 49 2.37 3.90 28.20
CA LYS A 49 3.41 4.03 29.22
C LYS A 49 4.75 4.43 28.61
N GLU A 50 5.18 3.76 27.53
CA GLU A 50 6.43 4.08 26.83
C GLU A 50 6.42 5.50 26.23
N ARG A 51 5.29 5.92 25.67
CA ARG A 51 5.10 7.26 25.14
C ARG A 51 5.20 8.31 26.24
N SER A 52 4.54 8.08 27.38
CA SER A 52 4.63 8.98 28.53
C SER A 52 6.06 9.09 29.03
N VAL A 53 6.77 7.97 29.21
CA VAL A 53 8.19 8.00 29.60
C VAL A 53 9.00 8.84 28.62
N LEU A 54 8.88 8.56 27.31
CA LEU A 54 9.61 9.33 26.29
C LEU A 54 9.31 10.83 26.40
N GLN A 55 8.04 11.21 26.53
CA GLN A 55 7.63 12.62 26.67
C GLN A 55 8.25 13.30 27.89
N GLN A 56 8.29 12.62 29.03
CA GLN A 56 8.89 13.16 30.27
C GLN A 56 10.41 13.30 30.18
N THR A 57 11.07 12.55 29.29
CA THR A 57 12.53 12.66 29.06
C THR A 57 12.92 13.76 28.07
N ILE A 58 11.98 14.30 27.28
CA ILE A 58 12.30 15.30 26.25
C ILE A 58 12.71 16.61 26.93
N GLY A 59 13.89 17.12 26.54
CA GLY A 59 14.44 18.37 27.08
C GLY A 59 15.32 18.20 28.31
N ASP A 60 15.48 16.98 28.82
CA ASP A 60 16.48 16.67 29.84
C ASP A 60 17.86 16.51 29.18
N GLU A 61 18.67 17.56 29.28
CA GLU A 61 20.02 17.64 28.71
C GLU A 61 21.07 16.86 29.50
N GLU A 62 20.75 16.39 30.71
CA GLU A 62 21.67 15.66 31.59
C GLU A 62 21.45 14.15 31.51
N LEU A 63 20.24 13.71 31.21
CA LEU A 63 19.90 12.29 31.08
C LEU A 63 20.70 11.63 29.94
N ARG A 64 21.33 10.49 30.23
CA ARG A 64 22.13 9.70 29.27
C ARG A 64 21.64 8.26 29.19
N LEU A 65 21.88 7.63 28.06
CA LEU A 65 21.77 6.18 27.93
C LEU A 65 23.05 5.54 28.47
N LEU A 66 22.89 4.53 29.31
CA LEU A 66 23.99 3.78 29.90
C LEU A 66 24.15 2.43 29.18
N PRO A 67 25.37 1.85 29.13
CA PRO A 67 25.54 0.50 28.64
C PRO A 67 24.67 -0.50 29.41
N ALA A 68 23.98 -1.40 28.70
CA ALA A 68 23.24 -2.50 29.33
C ALA A 68 24.18 -3.69 29.57
N ASP A 69 24.09 -4.32 30.75
CA ASP A 69 24.78 -5.58 31.01
C ASP A 69 24.04 -6.73 30.28
N PRO A 70 24.71 -7.49 29.38
CA PRO A 70 24.11 -8.63 28.69
C PRO A 70 23.70 -9.78 29.62
N HIS A 71 24.21 -9.87 30.84
CA HIS A 71 23.89 -10.92 31.82
C HIS A 71 22.66 -10.63 32.69
N GLY A 72 21.99 -9.50 32.45
CA GLY A 72 20.83 -9.08 33.21
C GLY A 72 21.24 -8.46 34.55
N PRO A 73 20.46 -7.50 35.05
CA PRO A 73 20.78 -6.87 36.32
C PRO A 73 20.39 -7.83 37.45
N ASP A 74 21.35 -8.58 37.99
CA ASP A 74 21.22 -9.17 39.33
C ASP A 74 21.14 -8.00 40.33
N GLY A 75 19.92 -7.47 40.52
CA GLY A 75 19.60 -6.35 41.42
C GLY A 75 19.20 -5.02 40.76
N SER A 76 18.50 -5.02 39.61
CA SER A 76 18.03 -3.75 39.01
C SER A 76 17.15 -2.95 39.96
N ASP A 77 17.50 -1.68 40.12
CA ASP A 77 16.65 -0.65 40.72
C ASP A 77 15.34 -0.54 39.92
N SER A 78 14.20 -0.32 40.59
CA SER A 78 12.89 -0.17 39.92
C SER A 78 12.80 1.05 39.01
N ARG A 79 13.86 1.86 38.96
CA ARG A 79 14.02 3.06 38.13
C ARG A 79 14.65 2.81 36.77
N ASP A 80 15.14 1.60 36.53
CA ASP A 80 15.91 1.25 35.35
C ASP A 80 15.02 0.69 34.24
N LEU A 81 15.04 1.36 33.07
CA LEU A 81 14.36 0.92 31.86
C LEU A 81 15.35 0.35 30.85
N LEU A 82 15.08 -0.82 30.29
CA LEU A 82 15.83 -1.37 29.18
C LEU A 82 15.35 -0.73 27.88
N VAL A 83 16.28 -0.17 27.12
CA VAL A 83 16.04 0.35 25.77
C VAL A 83 16.28 -0.78 24.79
N ALA A 84 15.20 -1.35 24.25
CA ALA A 84 15.25 -2.46 23.31
C ALA A 84 14.90 -2.02 21.89
N TYR A 85 15.50 -2.71 20.91
CA TYR A 85 15.35 -2.36 19.51
C TYR A 85 15.21 -3.59 18.61
N SER A 86 14.04 -3.70 17.97
CA SER A 86 13.69 -4.86 17.15
C SER A 86 14.48 -4.93 15.84
N PRO A 87 14.62 -6.13 15.24
CA PRO A 87 15.18 -6.26 13.90
C PRO A 87 14.40 -5.52 12.81
N GLN A 88 13.17 -5.09 13.08
CA GLN A 88 12.32 -4.27 12.20
C GLN A 88 12.41 -2.76 12.52
N GLY A 89 13.24 -2.36 13.49
CA GLY A 89 13.43 -0.97 13.87
C GLY A 89 12.38 -0.42 14.85
N LYS A 90 11.67 -1.28 15.59
CA LYS A 90 10.77 -0.83 16.67
C LYS A 90 11.58 -0.56 17.94
N LEU A 91 11.42 0.65 18.49
CA LEU A 91 11.88 1.01 19.83
C LEU A 91 10.92 0.48 20.90
N SER A 92 11.46 -0.01 22.01
CA SER A 92 10.67 -0.37 23.19
C SER A 92 11.41 0.03 24.46
N LEU A 93 10.66 0.49 25.45
CA LEU A 93 11.16 0.79 26.80
C LEU A 93 10.53 -0.25 27.73
N LEU A 94 11.36 -1.13 28.29
CA LEU A 94 10.93 -2.20 29.17
C LEU A 94 11.35 -1.89 30.59
N GLU A 95 10.54 -2.24 31.58
CA GLU A 95 11.04 -2.25 32.95
C GLU A 95 11.99 -3.42 33.14
N ALA A 96 13.12 -3.19 33.80
CA ALA A 96 14.08 -4.26 34.07
C ALA A 96 13.45 -5.42 34.86
N SER A 97 12.45 -5.14 35.70
CA SER A 97 11.68 -6.11 36.49
C SER A 97 10.72 -6.99 35.69
N GLU A 98 10.29 -6.57 34.49
CA GLU A 98 9.31 -7.32 33.68
C GLU A 98 9.95 -8.50 32.91
N GLY A 99 11.27 -8.65 33.00
CA GLY A 99 12.03 -9.59 32.18
C GLY A 99 12.04 -9.17 30.70
N ARG A 100 12.72 -9.93 29.83
CA ARG A 100 12.76 -9.67 28.39
C ARG A 100 11.66 -10.44 27.67
N PRO A 101 10.57 -9.80 27.20
CA PRO A 101 9.53 -10.51 26.49
C PRO A 101 10.05 -11.05 25.15
N ALA A 102 9.53 -12.20 24.72
CA ALA A 102 9.85 -12.76 23.41
C ALA A 102 9.53 -11.75 22.30
N GLY A 103 10.44 -11.60 21.32
CA GLY A 103 10.23 -10.75 20.14
C GLY A 103 10.53 -9.26 20.29
N VAL A 104 10.93 -8.77 21.48
CA VAL A 104 11.18 -7.32 21.71
C VAL A 104 12.52 -6.81 21.11
N GLY A 105 13.35 -7.71 20.59
CA GLY A 105 14.63 -7.35 19.96
C GLY A 105 15.76 -7.22 20.96
N ASP A 106 16.89 -6.68 20.50
CA ASP A 106 18.15 -6.58 21.27
C ASP A 106 18.09 -5.41 22.24
N VAL A 107 18.55 -5.62 23.47
CA VAL A 107 18.73 -4.54 24.44
C VAL A 107 19.97 -3.77 24.03
N LEU A 108 19.81 -2.46 23.80
CA LEU A 108 20.88 -1.57 23.36
C LEU A 108 21.51 -0.82 24.52
N ALA A 109 20.69 -0.42 25.49
CA ALA A 109 21.10 0.46 26.58
C ALA A 109 20.14 0.36 27.77
N LEU A 110 20.54 0.97 28.86
CA LEU A 110 19.75 1.25 30.05
C LEU A 110 19.40 2.74 30.07
N LEU A 111 18.16 3.06 30.44
CA LEU A 111 17.68 4.41 30.67
C LEU A 111 17.24 4.51 32.13
N ARG A 112 18.00 5.24 32.94
CA ARG A 112 17.70 5.45 34.36
C ARG A 112 16.94 6.75 34.54
N VAL A 113 15.65 6.66 34.86
CA VAL A 113 14.79 7.84 35.06
C VAL A 113 14.51 8.08 36.54
N SER A 114 14.05 9.28 36.88
CA SER A 114 13.59 9.55 38.24
C SER A 114 12.28 8.80 38.54
N ARG A 115 12.05 8.50 39.82
CA ARG A 115 10.82 7.84 40.27
C ARG A 115 9.56 8.61 39.86
N SER A 116 9.59 9.94 39.92
CA SER A 116 8.48 10.80 39.49
C SER A 116 8.12 10.65 38.01
N VAL A 117 9.10 10.32 37.15
CA VAL A 117 8.83 10.08 35.72
C VAL A 117 8.03 8.79 35.55
N LEU A 118 8.41 7.73 36.27
CA LEU A 118 7.70 6.44 36.24
C LEU A 118 6.31 6.56 36.84
N GLU A 119 6.17 7.22 37.99
CA GLU A 119 4.86 7.43 38.64
C GLU A 119 3.89 8.17 37.72
N ARG A 120 4.33 9.23 37.03
CA ARG A 120 3.50 9.92 36.03
C ARG A 120 3.11 9.02 34.86
N ALA A 121 4.04 8.22 34.37
CA ALA A 121 3.76 7.28 33.28
C ALA A 121 2.78 6.17 33.69
N GLU A 122 2.82 5.75 34.95
CA GLU A 122 1.86 4.82 35.53
C GLU A 122 0.49 5.45 35.74
N GLU A 123 0.42 6.69 36.23
CA GLU A 123 -0.82 7.45 36.35
C GLU A 123 -1.52 7.62 35.00
N GLU A 124 -0.77 8.03 33.96
CA GLU A 124 -1.31 8.15 32.60
C GLU A 124 -1.75 6.80 32.04
N HIS A 125 -0.96 5.75 32.25
CA HIS A 125 -1.31 4.40 31.80
C HIS A 125 -2.57 3.88 32.52
N ALA A 126 -2.70 4.09 33.82
CA ALA A 126 -3.87 3.67 34.59
C ALA A 126 -5.14 4.41 34.14
N ALA A 127 -5.05 5.72 33.91
CA ALA A 127 -6.16 6.51 33.36
C ALA A 127 -6.57 6.02 31.97
N TRP A 128 -5.60 5.71 31.11
CA TRP A 128 -5.86 5.13 29.81
C TRP A 128 -6.47 3.72 29.90
N GLN A 129 -6.00 2.87 30.82
CA GLN A 129 -6.47 1.50 30.98
C GLN A 129 -7.97 1.46 31.31
N VAL A 130 -8.47 2.39 32.12
CA VAL A 130 -9.92 2.50 32.40
C VAL A 130 -10.73 2.78 31.13
N ALA A 131 -10.22 3.63 30.23
CA ALA A 131 -10.86 3.91 28.95
C ALA A 131 -10.76 2.70 28.00
N GLU A 132 -9.61 2.03 27.99
CA GLU A 132 -9.36 0.83 27.19
C GLU A 132 -10.29 -0.30 27.58
N ASP A 133 -10.42 -0.60 28.87
CA ASP A 133 -11.31 -1.64 29.39
C ASP A 133 -12.77 -1.39 28.99
N ARG A 134 -13.19 -0.12 29.04
CA ARG A 134 -14.54 0.28 28.63
C ARG A 134 -14.77 0.03 27.13
N GLU A 135 -13.84 0.41 26.27
CA GLU A 135 -13.99 0.18 24.82
C GLU A 135 -13.83 -1.30 24.46
N GLN A 136 -12.90 -2.02 25.11
CA GLN A 136 -12.73 -3.47 24.94
C GLN A 136 -14.00 -4.22 25.34
N ALA A 137 -14.64 -3.86 26.46
CA ALA A 137 -15.90 -4.46 26.87
C ALA A 137 -17.04 -4.25 25.84
N ARG A 138 -17.01 -3.17 25.05
CA ARG A 138 -17.95 -2.95 23.94
C ARG A 138 -17.68 -3.92 22.79
N LEU A 139 -16.41 -4.14 22.43
CA LEU A 139 -16.01 -5.11 21.41
C LEU A 139 -16.33 -6.55 21.85
N ASP A 140 -16.03 -6.90 23.09
CA ASP A 140 -16.29 -8.24 23.64
C ASP A 140 -17.78 -8.57 23.69
N ARG A 141 -18.67 -7.57 23.89
CA ARG A 141 -20.12 -7.78 23.77
C ARG A 141 -20.53 -8.20 22.36
N ILE A 142 -19.87 -7.67 21.32
CA ILE A 142 -20.14 -8.07 19.93
C ILE A 142 -19.66 -9.51 19.71
N LEU A 143 -18.45 -9.85 20.17
CA LEU A 143 -17.92 -11.22 20.08
C LEU A 143 -18.84 -12.24 20.76
N ARG A 144 -19.29 -11.96 21.98
CA ARG A 144 -20.24 -12.82 22.70
C ARG A 144 -21.58 -12.95 21.96
N GLY A 145 -22.03 -11.88 21.30
CA GLY A 145 -23.20 -11.92 20.43
C GLY A 145 -23.02 -12.87 19.24
N TRP A 146 -21.84 -12.85 18.60
CA TRP A 146 -21.52 -13.77 17.51
C TRP A 146 -21.41 -15.23 17.96
N GLU A 147 -20.84 -15.46 19.14
CA GLU A 147 -20.76 -16.78 19.78
C GLU A 147 -22.16 -17.33 20.08
N ALA A 148 -23.00 -16.55 20.77
CA ALA A 148 -24.38 -16.94 21.08
C ALA A 148 -25.22 -17.22 19.83
N ALA A 149 -24.94 -16.53 18.72
CA ALA A 149 -25.59 -16.74 17.43
C ALA A 149 -24.97 -17.89 16.60
N GLY A 150 -23.93 -18.58 17.08
CA GLY A 150 -23.24 -19.65 16.36
C GLY A 150 -22.44 -19.17 15.13
N SER A 151 -22.28 -17.86 14.95
CA SER A 151 -21.63 -17.26 13.77
C SER A 151 -20.14 -17.00 13.96
N LEU A 152 -19.63 -17.10 15.20
CA LEU A 152 -18.24 -16.80 15.54
C LEU A 152 -17.21 -17.57 14.68
N PRO A 153 -17.31 -18.90 14.46
CA PRO A 153 -16.31 -19.62 13.66
C PRO A 153 -16.22 -19.09 12.21
N ALA A 154 -17.36 -18.72 11.62
CA ALA A 154 -17.38 -18.14 10.28
C ALA A 154 -16.73 -16.74 10.25
N ARG A 155 -16.99 -15.90 11.26
CA ARG A 155 -16.40 -14.57 11.40
C ARG A 155 -14.88 -14.62 11.60
N VAL A 156 -14.38 -15.58 12.38
CA VAL A 156 -12.94 -15.76 12.58
C VAL A 156 -12.28 -16.22 11.29
N ARG A 157 -12.87 -17.18 10.57
CA ARG A 157 -12.36 -17.62 9.26
C ARG A 157 -12.34 -16.50 8.23
N GLU A 158 -13.38 -15.65 8.23
CA GLU A 158 -13.46 -14.47 7.38
C GLU A 158 -12.33 -13.47 7.69
N ALA A 159 -12.10 -13.15 8.96
CA ALA A 159 -11.00 -12.28 9.38
C ALA A 159 -9.62 -12.85 9.01
N ALA A 160 -9.42 -14.16 9.19
CA ALA A 160 -8.19 -14.84 8.81
C ALA A 160 -7.98 -14.81 7.29
N ASP A 161 -9.02 -15.09 6.50
CA ASP A 161 -8.97 -14.97 5.04
C ASP A 161 -8.58 -13.55 4.63
N TRP A 162 -9.20 -12.53 5.19
CA TRP A 162 -8.85 -11.14 4.88
C TRP A 162 -7.40 -10.79 5.21
N ALA A 163 -6.88 -11.22 6.36
CA ALA A 163 -5.48 -11.03 6.73
C ALA A 163 -4.50 -11.78 5.79
N ASP A 164 -4.93 -12.92 5.23
CA ASP A 164 -4.16 -13.73 4.28
C ASP A 164 -4.14 -13.15 2.84
N HIS A 165 -4.97 -12.16 2.55
CA HIS A 165 -5.09 -11.56 1.21
C HIS A 165 -4.75 -10.05 1.16
N VAL A 166 -4.20 -9.49 2.24
CA VAL A 166 -3.50 -8.19 2.24
C VAL A 166 -1.99 -8.37 2.01
N GLU A 167 -1.28 -7.33 1.55
CA GLU A 167 0.14 -7.44 1.14
C GLU A 167 1.08 -7.67 2.33
N THR A 168 1.13 -6.73 3.28
CA THR A 168 2.04 -6.77 4.43
C THR A 168 1.34 -6.19 5.64
N VAL A 169 1.43 -6.92 6.75
CA VAL A 169 0.81 -6.57 8.04
C VAL A 169 1.90 -6.54 9.10
N LEU A 170 1.91 -5.49 9.90
CA LEU A 170 2.77 -5.36 11.08
C LEU A 170 2.03 -4.55 12.14
N ILE A 171 1.28 -5.21 13.00
CA ILE A 171 0.44 -4.56 14.01
C ILE A 171 0.97 -4.90 15.39
N TYR A 172 1.04 -3.91 16.27
CA TYR A 172 1.42 -4.10 17.67
C TYR A 172 0.17 -4.09 18.55
N CYS A 173 0.03 -5.06 19.44
CA CYS A 173 -1.01 -5.06 20.48
C CYS A 173 -0.31 -5.14 21.84
N GLY A 174 -0.02 -3.99 22.43
CA GLY A 174 0.86 -3.90 23.58
C GLY A 174 2.27 -4.40 23.22
N ARG A 175 2.65 -5.53 23.81
CA ARG A 175 3.92 -6.22 23.56
C ARG A 175 3.84 -7.28 22.47
N GLN A 176 2.64 -7.75 22.12
CA GLN A 176 2.46 -8.73 21.06
C GLN A 176 2.60 -8.10 19.67
N VAL A 177 3.12 -8.89 18.73
CA VAL A 177 3.28 -8.47 17.32
C VAL A 177 2.49 -9.42 16.44
N PHE A 178 1.56 -8.87 15.67
CA PHE A 178 0.83 -9.59 14.64
C PHE A 178 1.38 -9.18 13.28
N SER A 179 2.18 -10.05 12.68
CA SER A 179 2.89 -9.74 11.45
C SER A 179 2.75 -10.82 10.39
N ARG A 180 2.73 -10.33 9.16
CA ARG A 180 2.94 -11.07 7.92
C ARG A 180 3.75 -10.15 7.01
N SER A 181 5.06 -10.32 7.01
CA SER A 181 5.96 -9.51 6.19
C SER A 181 7.12 -10.35 5.66
N ASP A 182 7.67 -9.94 4.52
CA ASP A 182 8.92 -10.49 3.98
C ASP A 182 10.16 -10.07 4.83
N ALA A 183 9.99 -9.13 5.76
CA ALA A 183 11.04 -8.48 6.53
C ALA A 183 11.23 -9.05 7.96
N GLY A 184 10.41 -10.02 8.38
CA GLY A 184 10.38 -10.48 9.77
C GLY A 184 9.68 -11.80 10.00
N THR A 185 9.33 -12.07 11.26
CA THR A 185 8.52 -13.23 11.64
C THR A 185 7.10 -13.09 11.10
N SER A 186 6.51 -14.21 10.68
CA SER A 186 5.10 -14.25 10.25
C SER A 186 4.27 -14.83 11.39
N THR A 187 4.09 -14.06 12.47
CA THR A 187 3.39 -14.53 13.68
C THR A 187 1.94 -14.90 13.39
N LEU A 188 1.26 -14.15 12.49
CA LEU A 188 -0.10 -14.47 12.03
C LEU A 188 -0.25 -15.85 11.38
N LEU A 189 0.86 -16.45 10.92
CA LEU A 189 0.88 -17.76 10.25
C LEU A 189 1.61 -18.86 11.05
N ARG A 190 2.36 -18.51 12.10
CA ARG A 190 3.27 -19.45 12.79
C ARG A 190 2.99 -19.60 14.27
N GLU A 191 2.48 -18.57 14.93
CA GLU A 191 2.18 -18.55 16.36
C GLU A 191 0.66 -18.45 16.52
N ARG A 192 0.02 -19.58 16.85
CA ARG A 192 -1.44 -19.77 16.93
C ARG A 192 -2.21 -19.01 15.83
N PRO A 193 -2.16 -19.50 14.58
CA PRO A 193 -2.86 -18.88 13.45
C PRO A 193 -4.27 -18.42 13.80
N LEU A 194 -4.69 -17.25 13.28
CA LEU A 194 -6.06 -16.74 13.47
C LEU A 194 -7.15 -17.79 13.19
N ARG A 195 -6.87 -18.75 12.31
CA ARG A 195 -7.77 -19.86 11.97
C ARG A 195 -8.02 -20.83 13.12
N GLU A 196 -7.07 -21.02 14.02
CA GLU A 196 -7.19 -21.92 15.18
C GLU A 196 -8.16 -21.37 16.23
N LEU A 197 -8.24 -20.03 16.35
CA LEU A 197 -9.19 -19.36 17.26
C LEU A 197 -10.65 -19.75 16.97
N ALA A 198 -10.98 -20.16 15.73
CA ALA A 198 -12.33 -20.55 15.36
C ALA A 198 -12.83 -21.83 16.06
N ALA A 199 -11.94 -22.61 16.68
CA ALA A 199 -12.27 -23.83 17.40
C ALA A 199 -12.52 -23.61 18.90
N GLU A 200 -12.31 -22.40 19.41
CA GLU A 200 -12.34 -22.09 20.84
C GLU A 200 -13.29 -20.93 21.16
N PRO A 201 -13.89 -20.90 22.37
CA PRO A 201 -14.71 -19.77 22.80
C PRO A 201 -13.84 -18.50 23.03
N PRO A 202 -14.37 -17.27 22.84
CA PRO A 202 -13.63 -16.02 23.03
C PRO A 202 -13.02 -15.83 24.42
N ALA A 203 -13.57 -16.51 25.44
CA ALA A 203 -13.06 -16.50 26.81
C ALA A 203 -11.67 -17.16 26.93
N ALA A 204 -11.34 -18.10 26.04
CA ALA A 204 -10.03 -18.77 26.00
C ALA A 204 -8.99 -17.96 25.21
N TRP A 205 -9.39 -16.89 24.54
CA TRP A 205 -8.48 -16.04 23.78
C TRP A 205 -7.81 -15.02 24.71
N SER A 206 -6.61 -14.58 24.36
CA SER A 206 -6.00 -13.41 24.96
C SER A 206 -6.78 -12.14 24.60
N PRO A 207 -6.67 -11.06 25.42
CA PRO A 207 -7.26 -9.77 25.07
C PRO A 207 -6.84 -9.24 23.70
N ALA A 208 -5.56 -9.43 23.35
CA ALA A 208 -5.00 -8.99 22.08
C ALA A 208 -5.58 -9.75 20.86
N GLU A 209 -5.84 -11.05 20.99
CA GLU A 209 -6.50 -11.85 19.94
C GLU A 209 -7.96 -11.41 19.75
N ARG A 210 -8.72 -11.20 20.85
CA ARG A 210 -10.09 -10.66 20.79
C ARG A 210 -10.12 -9.30 20.09
N LEU A 211 -9.22 -8.40 20.48
CA LEU A 211 -9.07 -7.09 19.88
C LEU A 211 -8.74 -7.19 18.38
N LEU A 212 -7.77 -8.00 18.00
CA LEU A 212 -7.35 -8.15 16.60
C LEU A 212 -8.49 -8.64 15.71
N VAL A 213 -9.19 -9.70 16.13
CA VAL A 213 -10.34 -10.25 15.37
C VAL A 213 -11.39 -9.16 15.17
N MET A 214 -11.73 -8.42 16.24
CA MET A 214 -12.72 -7.34 16.14
C MET A 214 -12.25 -6.16 15.30
N ALA A 215 -10.99 -5.75 15.43
CA ALA A 215 -10.42 -4.67 14.65
C ALA A 215 -10.43 -4.98 13.16
N VAL A 216 -10.12 -6.22 12.76
CA VAL A 216 -10.20 -6.67 11.36
C VAL A 216 -11.62 -6.45 10.80
N HIS A 217 -12.65 -6.91 11.51
CA HIS A 217 -14.04 -6.72 11.09
C HIS A 217 -14.46 -5.25 10.99
N VAL A 218 -14.11 -4.46 12.02
CA VAL A 218 -14.41 -3.02 12.05
C VAL A 218 -13.73 -2.27 10.91
N LEU A 219 -12.42 -2.51 10.69
CA LEU A 219 -11.65 -1.82 9.66
C LEU A 219 -12.11 -2.23 8.26
N PHE A 220 -12.35 -3.52 8.01
CA PHE A 220 -12.86 -3.97 6.71
C PHE A 220 -14.24 -3.39 6.40
N ALA A 221 -15.12 -3.23 7.40
CA ALA A 221 -16.41 -2.58 7.22
C ALA A 221 -16.29 -1.12 6.73
N THR A 222 -15.19 -0.41 7.03
CA THR A 222 -14.96 0.98 6.60
C THR A 222 -14.40 1.15 5.17
N GLY A 223 -13.91 0.08 4.53
CA GLY A 223 -13.21 0.21 3.24
C GLY A 223 -12.34 -0.96 2.80
N ARG A 224 -12.59 -2.18 3.30
CA ARG A 224 -11.84 -3.43 3.02
C ARG A 224 -10.35 -3.33 3.39
N SER A 225 -9.49 -3.93 2.57
CA SER A 225 -8.05 -4.12 2.79
C SER A 225 -7.28 -2.82 3.04
N ILE A 226 -7.70 -1.72 2.44
CA ILE A 226 -7.02 -0.42 2.53
C ILE A 226 -6.86 0.04 4.00
N ARG A 227 -7.81 -0.34 4.85
CA ARG A 227 -8.00 0.18 6.21
C ARG A 227 -7.26 -0.59 7.26
N PHE A 228 -7.18 -1.90 7.07
CA PHE A 228 -6.43 -2.77 7.95
C PHE A 228 -4.94 -2.40 7.95
N GLU A 229 -4.41 -2.00 6.78
CA GLU A 229 -3.02 -1.57 6.62
C GLU A 229 -2.70 -0.20 7.25
N GLU A 230 -3.72 0.57 7.70
CA GLU A 230 -3.48 1.87 8.37
C GLU A 230 -2.97 1.73 9.81
N PHE A 231 -3.02 0.53 10.38
CA PHE A 231 -2.41 0.19 11.67
C PHE A 231 -1.01 -0.42 11.54
N ASN A 232 -0.47 -0.52 10.32
CA ASN A 232 0.90 -1.00 10.14
C ASN A 232 1.92 -0.10 10.85
N GLY A 233 2.80 -0.71 11.63
CA GLY A 233 3.80 -0.05 12.44
C GLY A 233 3.24 0.67 13.68
N ARG A 234 1.97 0.43 14.05
CA ARG A 234 1.28 1.16 15.12
C ARG A 234 0.70 0.22 16.18
N GLN A 235 0.47 0.77 17.37
CA GLN A 235 -0.28 0.13 18.45
C GLN A 235 -1.76 0.12 18.10
N LEU A 236 -2.33 -1.07 18.12
CA LEU A 236 -3.75 -1.33 18.08
C LEU A 236 -4.23 -1.53 19.52
N SER A 237 -5.23 -0.73 19.88
CA SER A 237 -6.00 -0.79 21.11
C SER A 237 -7.46 -0.48 20.78
N ALA A 238 -8.39 -0.86 21.65
CA ALA A 238 -9.81 -0.55 21.47
C ALA A 238 -10.04 0.97 21.44
N THR A 239 -9.32 1.72 22.27
CA THR A 239 -9.33 3.19 22.31
C THR A 239 -8.74 3.80 21.04
N ALA A 240 -7.64 3.27 20.52
CA ALA A 240 -7.05 3.74 19.27
C ALA A 240 -7.97 3.47 18.08
N LEU A 241 -8.61 2.29 18.03
CA LEU A 241 -9.60 1.95 17.00
C LEU A 241 -10.80 2.90 17.03
N ARG A 242 -11.33 3.19 18.24
CA ARG A 242 -12.39 4.18 18.45
C ARG A 242 -11.99 5.55 17.94
N THR A 243 -10.81 6.03 18.36
CA THR A 243 -10.27 7.33 17.98
C THR A 243 -10.10 7.44 16.46
N TRP A 244 -9.59 6.37 15.84
CA TRP A 244 -9.42 6.31 14.38
C TRP A 244 -10.76 6.39 13.64
N LEU A 245 -11.79 5.66 14.08
CA LEU A 245 -13.13 5.72 13.47
C LEU A 245 -13.72 7.13 13.54
N VAL A 246 -13.73 7.71 14.74
CA VAL A 246 -14.29 9.05 14.98
C VAL A 246 -13.54 10.10 14.18
N SER A 247 -12.20 10.08 14.23
CA SER A 247 -11.36 11.01 13.46
C SER A 247 -11.56 10.88 11.95
N THR A 248 -11.68 9.66 11.44
CA THR A 248 -11.91 9.41 10.00
C THR A 248 -13.30 9.91 9.58
N TRP A 249 -14.32 9.66 10.41
CA TRP A 249 -15.66 10.20 10.21
C TRP A 249 -15.61 11.73 10.13
N HIS A 250 -14.96 12.40 11.10
CA HIS A 250 -14.81 13.86 11.11
C HIS A 250 -14.13 14.38 9.84
N ARG A 251 -13.03 13.76 9.41
CA ARG A 251 -12.31 14.19 8.20
C ARG A 251 -13.21 14.14 6.96
N TYR A 252 -14.01 13.09 6.80
CA TYR A 252 -14.93 12.99 5.66
C TYR A 252 -16.13 13.93 5.78
N ALA A 253 -16.70 14.07 6.98
CA ALA A 253 -17.77 15.00 7.21
C ALA A 253 -17.33 16.44 6.90
N HIS A 254 -16.14 16.84 7.34
CA HIS A 254 -15.55 18.13 7.01
C HIS A 254 -15.38 18.33 5.50
N ALA A 255 -14.80 17.35 4.79
CA ALA A 255 -14.66 17.40 3.33
C ALA A 255 -16.01 17.55 2.60
N LEU A 256 -17.08 17.00 3.18
CA LEU A 256 -18.44 17.03 2.63
C LEU A 256 -19.32 18.15 3.20
N GLY A 257 -18.79 19.02 4.07
CA GLY A 257 -19.57 20.08 4.73
C GLY A 257 -20.70 19.56 5.62
N ARG A 258 -20.57 18.37 6.22
CA ARG A 258 -21.61 17.76 7.07
C ARG A 258 -21.45 18.14 8.54
N HIS A 259 -22.58 18.33 9.22
CA HIS A 259 -22.63 18.54 10.66
C HIS A 259 -22.18 17.29 11.43
N ILE A 260 -21.48 17.49 12.55
CA ILE A 260 -20.96 16.43 13.42
C ILE A 260 -22.00 16.10 14.51
N PRO A 261 -22.54 14.88 14.59
CA PRO A 261 -23.43 14.47 15.67
C PRO A 261 -22.72 14.47 17.02
N ALA A 262 -23.40 14.96 18.07
CA ALA A 262 -22.85 14.98 19.43
C ALA A 262 -22.62 13.58 20.02
N ASP A 263 -23.40 12.58 19.59
CA ASP A 263 -23.33 11.20 20.06
C ASP A 263 -22.25 10.36 19.37
N LEU A 264 -21.58 10.91 18.34
CA LEU A 264 -20.62 10.21 17.48
C LEU A 264 -19.56 9.37 18.25
N PRO A 265 -18.90 9.88 19.32
CA PRO A 265 -17.89 9.11 20.04
C PRO A 265 -18.42 7.88 20.76
N THR A 266 -19.73 7.83 21.03
CA THR A 266 -20.37 6.76 21.81
C THR A 266 -21.09 5.72 20.95
N ARG A 267 -21.18 5.94 19.63
CA ARG A 267 -21.87 5.02 18.71
C ARG A 267 -21.23 3.64 18.69
N PRO A 268 -22.00 2.55 18.50
CA PRO A 268 -21.44 1.21 18.39
C PRO A 268 -20.45 1.08 17.21
N PHE A 269 -19.41 0.25 17.38
CA PHE A 269 -18.28 0.17 16.43
C PHE A 269 -18.69 -0.20 14.99
N LEU A 270 -19.48 -1.27 14.81
CA LEU A 270 -19.85 -1.74 13.47
C LEU A 270 -20.79 -0.77 12.72
N PRO A 271 -21.86 -0.22 13.33
CA PRO A 271 -22.64 0.86 12.73
C PRO A 271 -21.79 2.08 12.36
N LEU A 272 -20.92 2.55 13.26
CA LEU A 272 -20.04 3.69 12.97
C LEU A 272 -19.09 3.39 11.81
N ALA A 273 -18.58 2.16 11.71
CA ALA A 273 -17.73 1.74 10.60
C ALA A 273 -18.49 1.77 9.26
N ALA A 274 -19.74 1.31 9.24
CA ALA A 274 -20.59 1.39 8.06
C ALA A 274 -20.85 2.85 7.63
N GLU A 275 -21.10 3.75 8.58
CA GLU A 275 -21.23 5.19 8.29
C GLU A 275 -19.95 5.78 7.69
N VAL A 276 -18.78 5.43 8.22
CA VAL A 276 -17.48 5.84 7.67
C VAL A 276 -17.32 5.35 6.22
N ALA A 277 -17.77 4.13 5.91
CA ALA A 277 -17.74 3.61 4.55
C ALA A 277 -18.64 4.41 3.60
N GLU A 278 -19.85 4.78 4.04
CA GLU A 278 -20.75 5.62 3.25
C GLU A 278 -20.18 7.01 3.00
N LEU A 279 -19.58 7.60 4.02
CA LEU A 279 -18.89 8.87 3.90
C LEU A 279 -17.70 8.77 2.94
N ALA A 280 -16.91 7.69 2.99
CA ALA A 280 -15.81 7.46 2.05
C ALA A 280 -16.31 7.40 0.60
N ARG A 281 -17.42 6.68 0.35
CA ARG A 281 -18.06 6.64 -0.98
C ARG A 281 -18.57 8.01 -1.43
N ALA A 282 -19.11 8.81 -0.51
CA ALA A 282 -19.56 10.16 -0.81
C ALA A 282 -18.39 11.10 -1.12
N VAL A 283 -17.27 10.98 -0.40
CA VAL A 283 -16.01 11.69 -0.69
C VAL A 283 -15.52 11.35 -2.09
N ASP A 284 -15.50 10.08 -2.48
CA ASP A 284 -15.07 9.67 -3.83
C ASP A 284 -15.95 10.28 -4.93
N ARG A 285 -17.20 10.61 -4.63
CA ARG A 285 -18.11 11.32 -5.55
C ARG A 285 -18.02 12.84 -5.46
N SER A 286 -17.21 13.41 -4.58
CA SER A 286 -17.06 14.86 -4.43
C SER A 286 -15.86 15.40 -5.22
N ASP A 287 -15.51 16.68 -5.02
CA ASP A 287 -14.26 17.28 -5.50
C ASP A 287 -13.04 16.92 -4.65
N TRP A 288 -13.22 16.12 -3.60
CA TRP A 288 -12.13 15.52 -2.84
C TRP A 288 -11.69 14.19 -3.43
N ILE A 289 -10.45 13.85 -3.17
CA ILE A 289 -9.82 12.59 -3.52
C ILE A 289 -9.09 12.05 -2.29
N ARG A 290 -9.17 10.74 -2.12
CA ARG A 290 -8.43 9.98 -1.11
C ARG A 290 -7.21 9.38 -1.77
N PHE A 291 -6.06 9.48 -1.11
CA PHE A 291 -4.83 8.80 -1.51
C PHE A 291 -4.06 8.35 -0.26
N ARG A 292 -3.01 7.55 -0.43
CA ARG A 292 -2.18 7.12 0.70
C ARG A 292 -0.77 7.67 0.63
N ARG A 293 -0.18 7.91 1.80
CA ARG A 293 1.27 7.98 1.97
C ARG A 293 1.74 6.69 2.61
N ILE A 294 2.80 6.12 2.07
CA ILE A 294 3.37 4.85 2.50
C ILE A 294 4.82 5.08 2.93
N THR A 295 5.11 4.68 4.17
CA THR A 295 6.45 4.72 4.74
C THR A 295 7.06 3.33 4.59
N GLY A 296 7.96 3.17 3.64
CA GLY A 296 8.55 1.87 3.29
C GLY A 296 9.38 1.24 4.41
N THR A 297 9.84 2.02 5.39
CA THR A 297 10.58 1.55 6.58
C THR A 297 9.71 0.76 7.56
N THR A 298 8.46 1.15 7.76
CA THR A 298 7.55 0.52 8.75
C THR A 298 6.33 -0.14 8.12
N PHE A 299 6.24 -0.09 6.78
CA PHE A 299 5.04 -0.45 6.00
C PHE A 299 3.80 0.37 6.38
N GLY A 300 3.97 1.46 7.13
CA GLY A 300 2.88 2.32 7.58
C GLY A 300 2.19 2.96 6.39
N LYS A 301 0.87 2.84 6.33
CA LYS A 301 0.04 3.46 5.30
C LYS A 301 -0.89 4.46 5.97
N ARG A 302 -0.96 5.68 5.45
CA ARG A 302 -1.86 6.72 5.99
C ARG A 302 -2.72 7.26 4.88
N GLU A 303 -4.03 7.25 5.07
CA GLU A 303 -4.93 7.94 4.15
C GLU A 303 -4.84 9.46 4.32
N VAL A 304 -4.82 10.16 3.20
CA VAL A 304 -4.84 11.61 3.10
C VAL A 304 -5.98 12.03 2.17
N LEU A 305 -6.67 13.10 2.56
CA LEU A 305 -7.68 13.77 1.75
C LEU A 305 -7.07 15.02 1.13
N ALA A 306 -7.37 15.26 -0.13
CA ALA A 306 -7.04 16.52 -0.77
C ALA A 306 -8.12 16.90 -1.78
N MET A 307 -8.26 18.21 -2.03
CA MET A 307 -9.12 18.71 -3.07
C MET A 307 -8.44 18.52 -4.43
N LEU A 308 -9.16 17.91 -5.35
CA LEU A 308 -8.83 17.81 -6.77
C LEU A 308 -10.16 17.91 -7.53
N PRO A 309 -10.58 19.12 -7.91
CA PRO A 309 -11.86 19.34 -8.57
C PRO A 309 -12.01 18.44 -9.80
N ARG A 310 -13.22 17.96 -10.08
CA ARG A 310 -13.46 17.01 -11.18
C ARG A 310 -12.88 17.45 -12.52
N ARG A 311 -12.98 18.75 -12.83
CA ARG A 311 -12.44 19.36 -14.07
C ARG A 311 -10.92 19.25 -14.20
N GLU A 312 -10.20 19.10 -13.08
CA GLU A 312 -8.74 19.02 -13.01
C GLU A 312 -8.23 17.57 -13.01
N ARG A 313 -9.13 16.58 -13.09
CA ARG A 313 -8.80 15.14 -13.09
C ARG A 313 -8.48 14.56 -14.47
N SER A 314 -8.61 15.36 -15.51
CA SER A 314 -8.40 14.96 -16.91
C SER A 314 -7.24 15.70 -17.54
N HIS A 315 -6.66 15.12 -18.60
CA HIS A 315 -5.72 15.87 -19.45
C HIS A 315 -6.51 16.77 -20.38
N CYS A 316 -6.41 18.08 -20.20
CA CYS A 316 -6.96 19.05 -21.14
C CYS A 316 -5.99 20.25 -21.21
N PRO A 317 -5.22 20.41 -22.31
CA PRO A 317 -5.25 19.62 -23.54
C PRO A 317 -4.64 18.20 -23.38
N ALA A 318 -4.77 17.37 -24.42
CA ALA A 318 -4.10 16.07 -24.51
C ALA A 318 -2.56 16.22 -24.55
N PRO A 319 -1.77 15.24 -24.05
CA PRO A 319 -0.31 15.25 -24.18
C PRO A 319 0.14 15.34 -25.64
N ASP A 320 1.14 16.19 -25.92
CA ASP A 320 1.63 16.46 -27.29
C ASP A 320 2.07 15.21 -28.04
N ALA A 321 2.73 14.27 -27.35
CA ALA A 321 3.19 13.02 -27.95
C ALA A 321 2.01 12.16 -28.47
N LEU A 322 0.87 12.17 -27.78
CA LEU A 322 -0.34 11.48 -28.20
C LEU A 322 -1.01 12.20 -29.36
N ALA A 323 -1.10 13.53 -29.32
CA ALA A 323 -1.61 14.32 -30.44
C ALA A 323 -0.78 14.09 -31.72
N ALA A 324 0.56 14.08 -31.59
CA ALA A 324 1.46 13.83 -32.70
C ALA A 324 1.39 12.37 -33.19
N LEU A 325 1.18 11.39 -32.31
CA LEU A 325 0.94 10.00 -32.69
C LEU A 325 -0.36 9.86 -33.48
N ALA A 326 -1.43 10.53 -33.04
CA ALA A 326 -2.72 10.59 -33.72
C ALA A 326 -2.59 11.16 -35.13
N GLU A 327 -1.94 12.32 -35.29
CA GLU A 327 -1.73 12.94 -36.60
C GLU A 327 -0.94 12.01 -37.54
N ARG A 328 0.14 11.40 -37.06
CA ARG A 328 0.98 10.50 -37.88
C ARG A 328 0.31 9.18 -38.24
N SER A 329 -0.47 8.59 -37.33
CA SER A 329 -0.98 7.23 -37.50
C SER A 329 -2.38 7.20 -38.12
N LEU A 330 -3.18 8.24 -37.90
CA LEU A 330 -4.57 8.30 -38.32
C LEU A 330 -4.82 9.38 -39.38
N GLY A 331 -3.82 10.23 -39.68
CA GLY A 331 -3.95 11.31 -40.66
C GLY A 331 -4.90 12.43 -40.24
N HIS A 332 -5.35 12.45 -38.98
CA HIS A 332 -6.30 13.41 -38.45
C HIS A 332 -5.60 14.41 -37.53
N ARG A 333 -5.82 15.71 -37.79
CA ARG A 333 -5.54 16.76 -36.83
C ARG A 333 -6.74 16.93 -35.92
N TYR A 334 -6.61 16.45 -34.69
CA TYR A 334 -7.63 16.69 -33.67
C TYR A 334 -7.50 18.12 -33.13
N ALA A 335 -8.62 18.70 -32.69
CA ALA A 335 -8.62 20.00 -32.02
C ALA A 335 -7.71 19.98 -30.80
N ARG A 336 -6.93 21.04 -30.57
CA ARG A 336 -5.95 21.09 -29.47
C ARG A 336 -6.63 21.04 -28.10
N GLU A 337 -7.86 21.53 -28.01
CA GLU A 337 -8.67 21.58 -26.81
C GLU A 337 -9.37 20.25 -26.49
N LEU A 338 -9.21 19.22 -27.33
CA LEU A 338 -9.82 17.92 -27.10
C LEU A 338 -9.29 17.30 -25.80
N PRO A 339 -10.17 16.85 -24.88
CA PRO A 339 -9.73 16.12 -23.70
C PRO A 339 -8.93 14.87 -24.09
N GLY A 340 -7.82 14.62 -23.42
CA GLY A 340 -6.90 13.53 -23.73
C GLY A 340 -7.56 12.15 -23.66
N GLU A 341 -8.46 11.92 -22.71
CA GLU A 341 -9.24 10.68 -22.64
C GLU A 341 -10.10 10.47 -23.89
N GLU A 342 -10.71 11.52 -24.43
CA GLU A 342 -11.52 11.43 -25.65
C GLU A 342 -10.63 11.19 -26.88
N LEU A 343 -9.47 11.84 -26.97
CA LEU A 343 -8.47 11.55 -28.00
C LEU A 343 -8.09 10.07 -27.99
N VAL A 344 -7.67 9.55 -26.82
CA VAL A 344 -7.27 8.14 -26.69
C VAL A 344 -8.41 7.19 -27.04
N ALA A 345 -9.63 7.47 -26.58
CA ALA A 345 -10.78 6.64 -26.90
C ALA A 345 -11.08 6.60 -28.41
N ARG A 346 -10.93 7.73 -29.13
CA ARG A 346 -11.05 7.78 -30.60
C ARG A 346 -9.97 6.98 -31.29
N MET A 347 -8.70 7.20 -30.92
CA MET A 347 -7.57 6.48 -31.50
C MET A 347 -7.74 4.96 -31.34
N VAL A 348 -8.19 4.50 -30.18
CA VAL A 348 -8.48 3.07 -29.94
C VAL A 348 -9.66 2.59 -30.78
N ARG A 349 -10.77 3.34 -30.83
CA ARG A 349 -11.95 2.97 -31.65
C ARG A 349 -11.61 2.85 -33.14
N GLU A 350 -10.71 3.68 -33.65
CA GLU A 350 -10.23 3.61 -35.02
C GLU A 350 -9.26 2.42 -35.19
N ALA A 351 -8.31 2.24 -34.26
CA ALA A 351 -7.35 1.14 -34.29
C ALA A 351 -8.02 -0.25 -34.30
N VAL A 352 -9.12 -0.44 -33.55
CA VAL A 352 -9.86 -1.71 -33.50
C VAL A 352 -10.80 -1.94 -34.69
N THR A 353 -10.87 -1.02 -35.66
CA THR A 353 -11.65 -1.20 -36.90
C THR A 353 -10.81 -1.63 -38.10
N GLY A 354 -9.48 -1.60 -38.01
CA GLY A 354 -8.55 -2.02 -39.08
C GLY A 354 -8.38 -3.54 -39.23
N THR A 355 -7.40 -4.02 -39.98
CA THR A 355 -7.07 -5.46 -40.04
C THR A 355 -6.19 -5.87 -38.86
N ALA A 356 -6.34 -7.08 -38.30
CA ALA A 356 -5.64 -7.50 -37.06
C ALA A 356 -4.12 -7.27 -37.06
N ALA A 357 -3.45 -7.41 -38.21
CA ALA A 357 -2.01 -7.16 -38.38
C ALA A 357 -1.61 -5.68 -38.19
N GLU A 358 -2.55 -4.75 -38.42
CA GLU A 358 -2.36 -3.30 -38.27
C GLU A 358 -2.86 -2.80 -36.90
N GLN A 359 -3.87 -3.47 -36.31
CA GLN A 359 -4.51 -3.03 -35.06
C GLN A 359 -3.56 -3.10 -33.86
N VAL A 360 -2.91 -4.26 -33.66
CA VAL A 360 -2.16 -4.57 -32.44
C VAL A 360 -0.95 -3.64 -32.24
N PRO A 361 -0.09 -3.40 -33.26
CA PRO A 361 1.04 -2.49 -33.10
C PRO A 361 0.64 -1.05 -32.78
N LEU A 362 -0.48 -0.56 -33.33
CA LEU A 362 -0.96 0.79 -33.03
C LEU A 362 -1.48 0.89 -31.59
N LEU A 363 -2.24 -0.10 -31.12
CA LEU A 363 -2.73 -0.16 -29.74
C LEU A 363 -1.56 -0.19 -28.73
N GLU A 364 -0.55 -1.02 -29.00
CA GLU A 364 0.67 -1.10 -28.20
C GLU A 364 1.42 0.23 -28.19
N ARG A 365 1.52 0.91 -29.34
CA ARG A 365 2.16 2.21 -29.47
C ARG A 365 1.41 3.33 -28.75
N ILE A 366 0.07 3.31 -28.75
CA ILE A 366 -0.75 4.24 -27.96
C ILE A 366 -0.42 4.07 -26.47
N LEU A 367 -0.47 2.84 -25.96
CA LEU A 367 -0.20 2.56 -24.55
C LEU A 367 1.24 2.94 -24.16
N ALA A 368 2.23 2.57 -24.98
CA ALA A 368 3.62 2.93 -24.76
C ALA A 368 3.82 4.45 -24.77
N THR A 369 3.14 5.19 -25.64
CA THR A 369 3.21 6.66 -25.69
C THR A 369 2.60 7.29 -24.44
N ILE A 370 1.48 6.76 -23.93
CA ILE A 370 0.91 7.22 -22.64
C ILE A 370 1.93 7.03 -21.50
N VAL A 371 2.53 5.84 -21.41
CA VAL A 371 3.51 5.52 -20.36
C VAL A 371 4.76 6.40 -20.50
N GLU A 372 5.29 6.55 -21.71
CA GLU A 372 6.47 7.35 -22.00
C GLU A 372 6.27 8.83 -21.67
N SER A 373 5.10 9.38 -22.03
CA SER A 373 4.75 10.76 -21.67
C SER A 373 4.69 10.91 -20.15
N ALA A 374 4.10 9.95 -19.43
CA ALA A 374 4.08 9.96 -17.98
C ALA A 374 5.49 9.90 -17.37
N VAL A 375 6.43 9.13 -17.96
CA VAL A 375 7.84 9.09 -17.50
C VAL A 375 8.46 10.48 -17.54
N ARG A 376 8.29 11.21 -18.66
CA ARG A 376 8.88 12.55 -18.86
C ARG A 376 8.23 13.58 -17.95
N ASP A 377 6.91 13.64 -17.95
CA ASP A 377 6.14 14.66 -17.24
C ASP A 377 6.28 14.52 -15.72
N LEU A 378 6.40 13.29 -15.21
CA LEU A 378 6.68 13.03 -13.79
C LEU A 378 8.16 13.16 -13.43
N ASP A 379 9.03 13.33 -14.43
CA ASP A 379 10.48 13.25 -14.28
C ASP A 379 10.84 11.99 -13.45
N ALA A 380 10.33 10.83 -13.86
CA ALA A 380 10.57 9.56 -13.19
C ALA A 380 11.76 8.84 -13.85
N ASP A 381 12.49 8.00 -13.13
CA ASP A 381 13.54 7.16 -13.73
C ASP A 381 12.94 6.12 -14.68
N TYR A 382 11.78 5.58 -14.33
CA TYR A 382 10.92 4.78 -15.18
C TYR A 382 9.48 4.80 -14.69
N ALA A 383 8.55 4.51 -15.59
CA ALA A 383 7.13 4.36 -15.29
C ALA A 383 6.57 3.15 -16.03
N MET A 384 5.39 2.72 -15.62
CA MET A 384 4.80 1.49 -16.13
C MET A 384 3.28 1.48 -16.06
N SER A 385 2.70 0.67 -16.94
CA SER A 385 1.32 0.21 -16.87
C SER A 385 1.25 -1.28 -17.16
N SER A 386 0.39 -1.99 -16.45
CA SER A 386 0.18 -3.44 -16.63
C SER A 386 -1.28 -3.81 -16.62
N ALA A 387 -1.67 -4.80 -17.41
CA ALA A 387 -3.03 -5.29 -17.53
C ALA A 387 -3.06 -6.73 -18.09
N VAL A 388 -4.26 -7.27 -18.31
CA VAL A 388 -4.45 -8.51 -19.08
C VAL A 388 -4.19 -8.24 -20.56
N ARG A 389 -3.68 -9.24 -21.29
CA ARG A 389 -3.43 -9.16 -22.73
C ARG A 389 -4.71 -9.24 -23.57
N ASP A 390 -5.63 -10.11 -23.16
CA ASP A 390 -6.90 -10.38 -23.85
C ASP A 390 -8.08 -10.14 -22.91
N LEU A 391 -8.86 -9.08 -23.17
CA LEU A 391 -10.03 -8.71 -22.35
C LEU A 391 -11.17 -9.74 -22.44
N ARG A 392 -11.26 -10.54 -23.52
CA ARG A 392 -12.30 -11.59 -23.64
C ARG A 392 -12.19 -12.60 -22.50
N ARG A 393 -10.97 -12.85 -22.01
CA ARG A 393 -10.70 -13.78 -20.92
C ARG A 393 -11.10 -13.25 -19.53
N LEU A 394 -11.51 -11.98 -19.44
CA LEU A 394 -12.14 -11.43 -18.25
C LEU A 394 -13.66 -11.62 -18.25
N GLY A 395 -14.25 -12.04 -19.37
CA GLY A 395 -15.69 -12.28 -19.43
C GLY A 395 -16.15 -13.49 -18.63
N ARG A 396 -17.44 -13.52 -18.32
CA ARG A 396 -18.10 -14.71 -17.76
C ARG A 396 -18.05 -15.87 -18.76
N SER A 397 -17.72 -17.06 -18.28
CA SER A 397 -17.92 -18.32 -18.99
C SER A 397 -18.83 -19.22 -18.18
N GLY A 398 -19.99 -19.58 -18.73
CA GLY A 398 -20.97 -20.41 -18.04
C GLY A 398 -21.73 -19.70 -16.89
N PRO A 399 -22.24 -20.44 -15.89
CA PRO A 399 -23.08 -19.89 -14.81
C PRO A 399 -22.27 -19.14 -13.74
N VAL A 400 -21.00 -19.50 -13.53
CA VAL A 400 -20.11 -18.87 -12.54
C VAL A 400 -19.29 -17.78 -13.23
N ARG A 401 -19.53 -16.52 -12.86
CA ARG A 401 -18.89 -15.37 -13.51
C ARG A 401 -17.36 -15.35 -13.39
N ALA A 402 -16.82 -15.95 -12.33
CA ALA A 402 -15.38 -16.03 -12.07
C ALA A 402 -14.64 -17.14 -12.86
N ALA A 403 -15.36 -18.09 -13.49
CA ALA A 403 -14.75 -19.32 -14.01
C ALA A 403 -13.62 -19.06 -15.03
N SER A 404 -13.86 -18.25 -16.07
CA SER A 404 -12.85 -17.92 -17.08
C SER A 404 -11.69 -17.07 -16.52
N PRO A 405 -11.95 -15.96 -15.80
CA PRO A 405 -10.89 -15.14 -15.20
C PRO A 405 -9.95 -15.91 -14.27
N LEU A 406 -10.45 -16.92 -13.54
CA LEU A 406 -9.64 -17.71 -12.62
C LEU A 406 -8.70 -18.72 -13.32
N THR A 407 -8.89 -18.97 -14.63
CA THR A 407 -7.95 -19.77 -15.44
C THR A 407 -6.71 -19.00 -15.89
N LEU A 408 -6.72 -17.68 -15.76
CA LEU A 408 -5.61 -16.83 -16.17
C LEU A 408 -4.33 -17.20 -15.42
N ARG A 409 -3.22 -17.19 -16.16
CA ARG A 409 -1.86 -17.44 -15.70
C ARG A 409 -1.02 -16.18 -15.88
N LYS A 410 0.13 -16.12 -15.21
CA LYS A 410 1.04 -14.96 -15.30
C LYS A 410 1.34 -14.49 -16.74
N PRO A 411 1.58 -15.37 -17.75
CA PRO A 411 1.85 -14.93 -19.13
C PRO A 411 0.66 -14.25 -19.83
N ASP A 412 -0.56 -14.42 -19.32
CA ASP A 412 -1.77 -13.78 -19.85
C ASP A 412 -1.84 -12.28 -19.51
N PHE A 413 -0.87 -11.80 -18.73
CA PHE A 413 -0.70 -10.40 -18.36
C PHE A 413 0.57 -9.83 -18.99
N PHE A 414 0.63 -8.52 -19.10
CA PHE A 414 1.81 -7.79 -19.56
C PHE A 414 2.08 -6.61 -18.65
N CYS A 415 3.27 -6.01 -18.80
CA CYS A 415 3.60 -4.73 -18.20
C CYS A 415 4.48 -3.95 -19.17
N CYS A 416 3.97 -2.84 -19.68
CA CYS A 416 4.74 -1.85 -20.42
C CYS A 416 5.52 -1.01 -19.41
N VAL A 417 6.85 -1.17 -19.36
CA VAL A 417 7.76 -0.41 -18.50
C VAL A 417 8.72 0.35 -19.41
N LEU A 418 8.76 1.67 -19.28
CA LEU A 418 9.63 2.52 -20.10
C LEU A 418 10.53 3.36 -19.20
N PRO A 419 11.83 3.46 -19.51
CA PRO A 419 12.75 4.29 -18.75
C PRO A 419 12.71 5.74 -19.24
N HIS A 420 13.20 6.65 -18.41
CA HIS A 420 13.47 8.02 -18.85
C HIS A 420 14.59 8.04 -19.88
N PRO A 421 14.46 8.83 -20.96
CA PRO A 421 15.54 9.01 -21.94
C PRO A 421 16.89 9.39 -21.29
N GLY A 422 16.85 10.32 -20.33
CA GLY A 422 18.05 10.90 -19.71
C GLY A 422 18.43 10.43 -18.30
N ARG A 423 17.50 9.96 -17.44
CA ARG A 423 17.82 9.77 -16.01
C ARG A 423 18.63 8.51 -15.71
N LEU A 424 18.47 7.48 -16.54
CA LEU A 424 19.25 6.24 -16.45
C LEU A 424 20.56 6.29 -17.25
N GLY A 425 21.10 7.47 -17.57
CA GLY A 425 22.32 7.63 -18.39
C GLY A 425 23.57 7.00 -17.78
N GLY A 426 23.63 6.84 -16.46
CA GLY A 426 24.75 6.20 -15.76
C GLY A 426 24.71 4.66 -15.74
N LEU A 427 23.68 4.04 -16.32
CA LEU A 427 23.53 2.58 -16.40
C LEU A 427 23.75 2.10 -17.83
N ARG A 428 24.34 0.91 -17.99
CA ARG A 428 24.47 0.25 -19.30
C ARG A 428 23.11 -0.27 -19.76
N ASP A 429 22.91 -0.37 -21.07
CA ASP A 429 21.65 -0.89 -21.64
C ASP A 429 21.27 -2.28 -21.09
N ALA A 430 22.25 -3.16 -20.88
CA ALA A 430 22.01 -4.48 -20.28
C ALA A 430 21.44 -4.39 -18.85
N GLU A 431 21.85 -3.38 -18.08
CA GLU A 431 21.35 -3.15 -16.71
C GLU A 431 19.95 -2.56 -16.74
N ILE A 432 19.70 -1.59 -17.63
CA ILE A 432 18.37 -1.02 -17.86
C ILE A 432 17.40 -2.12 -18.27
N ARG A 433 17.74 -2.92 -19.28
CA ARG A 433 16.94 -4.05 -19.74
C ARG A 433 16.59 -5.01 -18.60
N ARG A 434 17.58 -5.36 -17.77
CA ARG A 434 17.38 -6.22 -16.61
C ARG A 434 16.38 -5.61 -15.63
N ILE A 435 16.50 -4.31 -15.31
CA ILE A 435 15.57 -3.61 -14.42
C ILE A 435 14.16 -3.63 -15.02
N LEU A 436 13.99 -3.20 -16.27
CA LEU A 436 12.69 -3.13 -16.93
C LEU A 436 11.99 -4.49 -16.94
N TRP A 437 12.70 -5.57 -17.27
CA TRP A 437 12.13 -6.91 -17.28
C TRP A 437 11.77 -7.43 -15.89
N LEU A 438 12.63 -7.22 -14.88
CA LEU A 438 12.34 -7.61 -13.49
C LEU A 438 11.07 -6.91 -12.98
N VAL A 439 10.93 -5.61 -13.26
CA VAL A 439 9.75 -4.83 -12.94
C VAL A 439 8.52 -5.39 -13.67
N ALA A 440 8.64 -5.65 -14.97
CA ALA A 440 7.55 -6.18 -15.77
C ALA A 440 7.05 -7.53 -15.24
N GLN A 441 7.95 -8.46 -14.93
CA GLN A 441 7.60 -9.77 -14.36
C GLN A 441 6.89 -9.66 -13.01
N ARG A 442 7.34 -8.75 -12.13
CA ARG A 442 6.72 -8.52 -10.82
C ARG A 442 5.31 -7.95 -10.99
N MET A 443 5.10 -7.04 -11.94
CA MET A 443 3.78 -6.46 -12.21
C MET A 443 2.80 -7.45 -12.85
N GLN A 444 3.27 -8.32 -13.75
CA GLN A 444 2.46 -9.44 -14.27
C GLN A 444 1.99 -10.36 -13.14
N TYR A 445 2.88 -10.69 -12.19
CA TYR A 445 2.52 -11.49 -11.01
C TYR A 445 1.47 -10.77 -10.14
N ASN A 446 1.63 -9.46 -9.91
CA ASN A 446 0.64 -8.68 -9.15
C ASN A 446 -0.73 -8.71 -9.80
N ARG A 447 -0.80 -8.44 -11.11
CA ARG A 447 -2.07 -8.45 -11.85
C ARG A 447 -2.77 -9.79 -11.81
N TRP A 448 -2.02 -10.87 -11.97
CA TRP A 448 -2.55 -12.21 -11.82
C TRP A 448 -3.22 -12.44 -10.45
N HIS A 449 -2.65 -11.93 -9.35
CA HIS A 449 -3.23 -12.04 -8.01
C HIS A 449 -4.38 -11.07 -7.73
N PHE A 450 -4.49 -9.96 -8.46
CA PHE A 450 -5.57 -9.00 -8.24
C PHE A 450 -6.88 -9.41 -8.90
N VAL A 451 -6.84 -10.21 -9.96
CA VAL A 451 -8.07 -10.66 -10.66
C VAL A 451 -9.03 -11.39 -9.72
N PRO A 452 -8.62 -12.42 -8.96
CA PRO A 452 -9.53 -13.11 -8.05
C PRO A 452 -10.11 -12.20 -6.95
N GLY A 453 -9.37 -11.18 -6.52
CA GLY A 453 -9.80 -10.25 -5.48
C GLY A 453 -10.97 -9.32 -5.87
N ASN A 454 -11.49 -9.43 -7.09
CA ASN A 454 -12.71 -8.76 -7.55
C ASN A 454 -13.98 -9.63 -7.42
N PHE A 455 -13.85 -10.89 -7.03
CA PHE A 455 -14.96 -11.82 -6.87
C PHE A 455 -15.29 -12.07 -5.39
N ASP A 456 -16.48 -12.61 -5.15
CA ASP A 456 -16.84 -13.03 -3.80
C ASP A 456 -16.02 -14.25 -3.40
N ARG A 457 -15.71 -14.38 -2.11
CA ARG A 457 -14.83 -15.45 -1.62
C ARG A 457 -15.32 -16.85 -1.99
N ALA A 458 -16.64 -17.05 -2.04
CA ALA A 458 -17.28 -18.32 -2.42
C ALA A 458 -17.08 -18.68 -3.90
N GLU A 459 -16.75 -17.71 -4.76
CA GLU A 459 -16.47 -17.93 -6.18
C GLU A 459 -15.00 -18.28 -6.46
N VAL A 460 -14.11 -18.08 -5.48
CA VAL A 460 -12.67 -18.29 -5.62
C VAL A 460 -12.26 -19.63 -4.98
N PRO A 461 -11.60 -20.55 -5.71
CA PRO A 461 -11.08 -21.80 -5.15
C PRO A 461 -10.21 -21.57 -3.92
N ALA A 462 -10.26 -22.48 -2.94
CA ALA A 462 -9.59 -22.28 -1.65
C ALA A 462 -8.07 -22.21 -1.77
N GLU A 463 -7.50 -22.94 -2.73
CA GLU A 463 -6.09 -22.99 -3.08
C GLU A 463 -5.63 -21.81 -3.94
N ARG A 464 -6.56 -21.04 -4.52
CA ARG A 464 -6.21 -19.91 -5.37
C ARG A 464 -5.87 -18.69 -4.53
N HIS A 465 -4.58 -18.48 -4.30
CA HIS A 465 -4.09 -17.28 -3.62
C HIS A 465 -4.42 -16.00 -4.40
N TYR A 466 -4.70 -14.92 -3.69
CA TYR A 466 -5.02 -13.62 -4.29
C TYR A 466 -4.61 -12.43 -3.40
N PHE A 467 -4.71 -11.22 -3.95
CA PHE A 467 -4.64 -10.00 -3.17
C PHE A 467 -5.84 -9.12 -3.51
N PHE A 468 -6.32 -8.35 -2.54
CA PHE A 468 -7.31 -7.32 -2.84
C PHE A 468 -6.73 -6.29 -3.81
N PRO A 469 -7.45 -5.93 -4.88
CA PRO A 469 -6.95 -4.99 -5.87
C PRO A 469 -6.71 -3.60 -5.24
N PRO A 470 -5.61 -2.90 -5.59
CA PRO A 470 -5.40 -1.54 -5.12
C PRO A 470 -6.45 -0.62 -5.72
N ALA A 471 -7.06 0.23 -4.88
CA ALA A 471 -8.11 1.15 -5.31
C ALA A 471 -7.76 2.64 -5.08
N LEU A 472 -6.88 2.94 -4.13
CA LEU A 472 -6.43 4.31 -3.87
C LEU A 472 -5.09 4.59 -4.53
N PRO A 473 -4.91 5.81 -5.09
CA PRO A 473 -3.58 6.31 -5.42
C PRO A 473 -2.69 6.36 -4.18
N ASP A 474 -1.38 6.22 -4.36
CA ASP A 474 -0.42 6.32 -3.27
C ASP A 474 0.94 6.87 -3.67
N LEU A 475 1.61 7.46 -2.67
CA LEU A 475 3.00 7.92 -2.69
C LEU A 475 3.76 7.11 -1.65
N ALA A 476 4.88 6.48 -2.04
CA ALA A 476 5.72 5.72 -1.14
C ALA A 476 7.15 6.25 -1.09
N GLU A 477 7.73 6.24 0.10
CA GLU A 477 9.09 6.69 0.37
C GLU A 477 9.91 5.59 1.05
N SER A 478 11.21 5.53 0.72
CA SER A 478 12.13 4.51 1.23
C SER A 478 11.63 3.07 0.99
N ALA A 479 11.04 2.83 -0.19
CA ALA A 479 10.45 1.53 -0.52
C ALA A 479 11.50 0.44 -0.83
N ASP A 480 12.77 0.83 -1.01
CA ASP A 480 13.95 0.01 -1.28
C ASP A 480 14.60 -0.57 -0.01
N MET A 481 13.91 -0.51 1.12
CA MET A 481 14.50 -0.84 2.43
C MET A 481 14.44 -2.33 2.78
N TRP A 482 13.34 -3.00 2.45
CA TRP A 482 13.07 -4.37 2.90
C TRP A 482 12.86 -5.38 1.77
N HIS A 483 12.11 -5.02 0.74
CA HIS A 483 11.77 -5.98 -0.32
C HIS A 483 12.91 -6.11 -1.32
N GLY A 484 13.47 -7.32 -1.46
CA GLY A 484 14.59 -7.59 -2.37
C GLY A 484 14.31 -7.18 -3.83
N GLY A 485 13.06 -7.28 -4.29
CA GLY A 485 12.64 -6.80 -5.60
C GLY A 485 12.72 -5.27 -5.75
N HIS A 486 12.34 -4.52 -4.70
CA HIS A 486 12.48 -3.06 -4.69
C HIS A 486 13.94 -2.64 -4.63
N VAL A 487 14.76 -3.31 -3.81
CA VAL A 487 16.22 -3.08 -3.76
C VAL A 487 16.84 -3.30 -5.14
N ALA A 488 16.53 -4.43 -5.78
CA ALA A 488 17.11 -4.79 -7.08
C ALA A 488 16.69 -3.84 -8.22
N ALA A 489 15.49 -3.27 -8.15
CA ALA A 489 14.97 -2.31 -9.13
C ALA A 489 15.14 -0.84 -8.69
N GLY A 490 15.85 -0.59 -7.58
CA GLY A 490 16.08 0.74 -7.02
C GLY A 490 14.80 1.52 -6.71
N VAL A 491 13.75 0.88 -6.22
CA VAL A 491 12.45 1.53 -5.96
C VAL A 491 12.52 2.36 -4.67
N ARG A 492 13.20 3.50 -4.70
CA ARG A 492 13.36 4.37 -3.53
C ARG A 492 12.09 5.18 -3.26
N TYR A 493 11.62 5.89 -4.28
CA TYR A 493 10.35 6.61 -4.26
C TYR A 493 9.45 6.01 -5.33
N SER A 494 8.21 5.74 -4.97
CA SER A 494 7.23 5.25 -5.93
C SER A 494 5.90 5.96 -5.80
N LEU A 495 5.20 5.99 -6.92
CA LEU A 495 3.87 6.54 -7.04
C LEU A 495 3.00 5.51 -7.77
N ARG A 496 1.76 5.37 -7.33
CA ARG A 496 0.75 4.51 -7.96
C ARG A 496 -0.56 5.26 -8.13
N ALA A 497 -1.15 5.17 -9.32
CA ALA A 497 -2.50 5.63 -9.62
C ALA A 497 -3.32 4.47 -10.22
N PRO A 498 -4.07 3.71 -9.40
CA PRO A 498 -4.82 2.54 -9.85
C PRO A 498 -6.05 2.91 -10.66
N GLY A 499 -6.40 2.02 -11.59
CA GLY A 499 -7.57 2.14 -12.43
C GLY A 499 -8.54 0.95 -12.31
N ALA A 500 -9.85 1.15 -12.50
CA ALA A 500 -10.50 2.45 -12.62
C ALA A 500 -10.47 3.20 -11.28
N GLN A 501 -10.27 4.52 -11.34
CA GLN A 501 -10.20 5.35 -10.13
C GLN A 501 -11.56 5.36 -9.41
N LEU A 502 -11.57 5.51 -8.08
CA LEU A 502 -12.78 5.35 -7.26
C LEU A 502 -13.96 6.27 -7.63
N TRP A 503 -13.68 7.45 -8.20
CA TRP A 503 -14.71 8.38 -8.70
C TRP A 503 -15.24 8.04 -10.09
N ARG A 504 -14.71 7.00 -10.74
CA ARG A 504 -15.20 6.42 -11.99
C ARG A 504 -15.83 5.04 -11.72
N GLY A 505 -16.71 4.58 -12.59
CA GLY A 505 -17.23 3.20 -12.55
C GLY A 505 -16.10 2.19 -12.71
N SER A 506 -16.32 0.94 -12.30
CA SER A 506 -15.36 -0.16 -12.54
C SER A 506 -15.10 -0.34 -14.06
N LEU A 507 -14.01 -1.01 -14.43
CA LEU A 507 -13.87 -1.51 -15.81
C LEU A 507 -14.83 -2.69 -15.97
N VAL A 508 -15.73 -2.62 -16.95
CA VAL A 508 -16.64 -3.72 -17.27
C VAL A 508 -16.08 -4.50 -18.45
N ALA A 509 -15.83 -5.80 -18.27
CA ALA A 509 -15.37 -6.69 -19.34
C ALA A 509 -16.16 -8.00 -19.29
N GLY A 510 -16.89 -8.30 -20.37
CA GLY A 510 -17.72 -9.51 -20.50
C GLY A 510 -18.67 -9.76 -19.31
N GLY A 511 -19.29 -8.69 -18.81
CA GLY A 511 -20.25 -8.73 -17.70
C GLY A 511 -19.64 -8.69 -16.28
N ASN A 512 -18.32 -8.75 -16.15
CA ASN A 512 -17.62 -8.64 -14.88
C ASN A 512 -17.11 -7.22 -14.62
N GLU A 513 -17.05 -6.83 -13.36
CA GLU A 513 -16.49 -5.55 -12.90
C GLU A 513 -15.09 -5.72 -12.31
N TYR A 514 -14.17 -4.84 -12.70
CA TYR A 514 -12.79 -4.88 -12.25
C TYR A 514 -12.29 -3.53 -11.72
N ARG A 515 -11.67 -3.59 -10.54
CA ARG A 515 -10.79 -2.58 -9.95
C ARG A 515 -9.36 -3.11 -9.92
N GLY A 516 -8.38 -2.22 -10.06
CA GLY A 516 -6.96 -2.57 -10.08
C GLY A 516 -6.54 -3.43 -11.28
N GLY A 517 -7.39 -3.53 -12.31
CA GLY A 517 -7.12 -4.27 -13.55
C GLY A 517 -6.02 -3.64 -14.41
N TYR A 518 -5.79 -2.35 -14.21
CA TYR A 518 -4.66 -1.60 -14.70
C TYR A 518 -4.27 -0.51 -13.69
N ASP A 519 -3.07 0.04 -13.81
CA ASP A 519 -2.62 1.20 -13.04
C ASP A 519 -1.52 1.92 -13.82
N LEU A 520 -1.22 3.15 -13.39
CA LEU A 520 0.04 3.80 -13.69
C LEU A 520 0.91 3.72 -12.44
N ARG A 521 2.18 3.34 -12.60
CA ARG A 521 3.18 3.49 -11.54
C ARG A 521 4.41 4.19 -12.07
N ALA A 522 5.06 4.97 -11.23
CA ALA A 522 6.34 5.61 -11.55
C ALA A 522 7.31 5.43 -10.39
N VAL A 523 8.60 5.43 -10.71
CA VAL A 523 9.69 5.23 -9.75
C VAL A 523 10.74 6.30 -9.96
N ARG A 524 11.21 6.88 -8.84
CA ARG A 524 12.49 7.57 -8.77
C ARG A 524 13.44 6.73 -7.92
N MET A 525 14.59 6.38 -8.49
CA MET A 525 15.65 5.61 -7.86
C MET A 525 16.53 6.48 -6.95
N SER A 526 16.50 7.80 -7.17
CA SER A 526 17.23 8.80 -6.37
C SER A 526 16.56 10.16 -6.48
N GLY A 527 17.12 11.18 -5.81
CA GLY A 527 16.60 12.54 -5.85
C GLY A 527 15.42 12.78 -4.91
N GLU A 528 14.53 13.69 -5.30
CA GLU A 528 13.42 14.13 -4.47
C GLU A 528 12.22 13.17 -4.51
N PRO A 529 11.52 12.96 -3.38
CA PRO A 529 10.28 12.20 -3.33
C PRO A 529 9.22 12.74 -4.30
N PHE A 530 8.32 11.86 -4.74
CA PHE A 530 7.11 12.31 -5.44
C PHE A 530 6.24 13.15 -4.52
N VAL A 531 5.68 14.23 -5.04
CA VAL A 531 4.77 15.13 -4.32
C VAL A 531 3.33 14.96 -4.79
N ARG A 532 2.41 15.66 -4.12
CA ARG A 532 0.97 15.61 -4.46
C ARG A 532 0.68 16.05 -5.91
N ALA A 533 1.43 17.04 -6.44
CA ALA A 533 1.28 17.46 -7.83
C ALA A 533 1.60 16.32 -8.81
N ASP A 534 2.66 15.55 -8.54
CA ASP A 534 3.02 14.35 -9.31
C ASP A 534 1.88 13.31 -9.26
N LEU A 535 1.25 13.12 -8.10
CA LEU A 535 0.12 12.21 -7.95
C LEU A 535 -1.10 12.62 -8.80
N TRP A 536 -1.37 13.93 -8.90
CA TRP A 536 -2.45 14.44 -9.77
C TRP A 536 -2.14 14.22 -11.23
N LEU A 537 -0.89 14.46 -11.64
CA LEU A 537 -0.46 14.18 -13.01
C LEU A 537 -0.57 12.69 -13.35
N ALA A 538 -0.09 11.82 -12.46
CA ALA A 538 -0.25 10.37 -12.61
C ALA A 538 -1.72 9.92 -12.65
N THR A 539 -2.59 10.58 -11.90
CA THR A 539 -4.03 10.33 -11.91
C THR A 539 -4.63 10.65 -13.28
N ARG A 540 -4.22 11.77 -13.90
CA ARG A 540 -4.66 12.15 -15.25
C ARG A 540 -4.17 11.14 -16.30
N TYR A 541 -2.91 10.71 -16.23
CA TYR A 541 -2.37 9.66 -17.12
C TYR A 541 -3.07 8.31 -16.92
N SER A 542 -3.38 7.95 -15.68
CA SER A 542 -4.21 6.77 -15.37
C SER A 542 -5.61 6.90 -15.98
N GLY A 543 -6.15 8.11 -16.12
CA GLY A 543 -7.37 8.42 -16.87
C GLY A 543 -7.26 8.14 -18.38
N LEU A 544 -6.10 8.42 -18.99
CA LEU A 544 -5.83 8.05 -20.38
C LEU A 544 -5.80 6.52 -20.56
N ILE A 545 -5.17 5.81 -19.63
CA ILE A 545 -5.16 4.34 -19.62
C ILE A 545 -6.58 3.77 -19.41
N ASP A 546 -7.40 4.39 -18.55
CA ASP A 546 -8.82 4.04 -18.40
C ASP A 546 -9.59 4.19 -19.71
N ALA A 547 -9.40 5.32 -20.41
CA ALA A 547 -10.04 5.55 -21.71
C ALA A 547 -9.64 4.50 -22.75
N PHE A 548 -8.35 4.12 -22.79
CA PHE A 548 -7.85 3.04 -23.64
C PHE A 548 -8.59 1.72 -23.38
N TRP A 549 -8.63 1.28 -22.11
CA TRP A 549 -9.25 -0.01 -21.76
C TRP A 549 -10.76 -0.02 -21.91
N ARG A 550 -11.45 1.09 -21.64
CA ARG A 550 -12.91 1.18 -21.87
C ARG A 550 -13.25 1.12 -23.35
N ALA A 551 -12.48 1.79 -24.21
CA ALA A 551 -12.68 1.74 -25.64
C ALA A 551 -12.44 0.33 -26.20
N MET A 552 -11.43 -0.38 -25.70
CA MET A 552 -11.21 -1.81 -26.01
C MET A 552 -12.37 -2.68 -25.51
N ALA A 553 -12.77 -2.52 -24.25
CA ALA A 553 -13.83 -3.33 -23.63
C ALA A 553 -15.20 -3.16 -24.34
N ALA A 554 -15.49 -1.97 -24.85
CA ALA A 554 -16.70 -1.69 -25.64
C ALA A 554 -16.76 -2.45 -26.97
N ARG A 555 -15.64 -3.05 -27.42
CA ARG A 555 -15.51 -3.82 -28.66
C ARG A 555 -15.28 -5.31 -28.43
N VAL A 556 -15.35 -5.77 -27.18
CA VAL A 556 -15.29 -7.21 -26.89
C VAL A 556 -16.47 -7.89 -27.59
N PRO A 557 -16.22 -8.82 -28.54
CA PRO A 557 -17.29 -9.44 -29.30
C PRO A 557 -18.11 -10.39 -28.42
N GLN A 558 -19.36 -10.59 -28.80
CA GLN A 558 -20.22 -11.58 -28.14
C GLN A 558 -19.88 -13.00 -28.58
N ASP A 559 -19.45 -13.17 -29.84
CA ASP A 559 -18.96 -14.44 -30.36
C ASP A 559 -17.46 -14.60 -30.06
N PRO A 560 -17.04 -15.62 -29.28
CA PRO A 560 -15.63 -15.90 -29.02
C PRO A 560 -14.80 -16.19 -30.27
N ALA A 561 -15.42 -16.60 -31.39
CA ALA A 561 -14.75 -16.86 -32.66
C ALA A 561 -14.41 -15.58 -33.44
N GLU A 562 -15.05 -14.45 -33.10
CA GLU A 562 -14.76 -13.17 -33.75
C GLU A 562 -13.34 -12.70 -33.39
N PRO A 563 -12.54 -12.25 -34.38
CA PRO A 563 -11.22 -11.70 -34.14
C PRO A 563 -11.28 -10.53 -33.16
N TYR A 564 -10.39 -10.53 -32.18
CA TYR A 564 -10.25 -9.43 -31.23
C TYR A 564 -8.76 -9.16 -30.96
N PRO A 565 -8.34 -7.88 -30.91
CA PRO A 565 -6.94 -7.54 -30.72
C PRO A 565 -6.43 -8.01 -29.35
N VAL A 566 -5.29 -8.71 -29.37
CA VAL A 566 -4.57 -9.17 -28.17
C VAL A 566 -3.23 -8.45 -28.11
N ILE A 567 -2.89 -7.88 -26.95
CA ILE A 567 -1.59 -7.24 -26.75
C ILE A 567 -0.49 -8.31 -26.72
N THR A 568 0.44 -8.24 -27.67
CA THR A 568 1.53 -9.19 -27.87
C THR A 568 2.89 -8.68 -27.38
N ALA A 569 3.11 -7.36 -27.40
CA ALA A 569 4.33 -6.71 -26.92
C ALA A 569 4.53 -6.82 -25.39
N PHE A 570 5.63 -6.24 -24.91
CA PHE A 570 6.01 -6.14 -23.50
C PHE A 570 6.17 -7.49 -22.79
N ASP A 571 6.52 -8.51 -23.56
CA ASP A 571 6.99 -9.79 -23.05
C ASP A 571 8.53 -9.77 -22.89
N ARG A 572 9.10 -10.94 -22.59
CA ARG A 572 10.55 -11.06 -22.42
C ARG A 572 11.31 -10.67 -23.69
N GLN A 573 10.85 -11.15 -24.84
CA GLN A 573 11.51 -10.97 -26.12
C GLN A 573 11.50 -9.50 -26.53
N TRP A 574 10.40 -8.78 -26.29
CA TRP A 574 10.29 -7.34 -26.52
C TRP A 574 11.38 -6.53 -25.79
N TYR A 575 11.64 -6.86 -24.51
CA TYR A 575 12.73 -6.23 -23.75
C TYR A 575 14.12 -6.70 -24.20
N GLU A 576 14.29 -7.99 -24.53
CA GLU A 576 15.56 -8.55 -25.01
C GLU A 576 15.97 -8.00 -26.38
N ASN A 577 15.00 -7.70 -27.24
CA ASN A 577 15.18 -7.06 -28.55
C ASN A 577 15.37 -5.54 -28.46
N ASP A 578 15.37 -4.96 -27.25
CA ASP A 578 15.46 -3.53 -27.01
C ASP A 578 14.39 -2.67 -27.70
N GLU A 579 13.18 -3.19 -27.91
CA GLU A 579 12.11 -2.44 -28.59
C GLU A 579 11.70 -1.17 -27.83
N TRP A 580 11.93 -1.11 -26.52
CA TRP A 580 11.76 0.08 -25.68
C TRP A 580 12.60 1.28 -26.13
N LYS A 581 13.71 1.06 -26.84
CA LYS A 581 14.60 2.12 -27.31
C LYS A 581 13.93 3.07 -28.30
N ALA A 582 12.98 2.57 -29.10
CA ALA A 582 12.23 3.37 -30.06
C ALA A 582 11.46 4.53 -29.39
N PHE A 583 11.10 4.38 -28.12
CA PHE A 583 10.33 5.37 -27.36
C PHE A 583 11.22 6.36 -26.59
N THR A 584 12.50 6.03 -26.40
CA THR A 584 13.41 6.84 -25.57
C THR A 584 14.35 7.72 -26.39
N GLY A 585 14.29 7.64 -27.72
CA GLY A 585 15.23 8.31 -28.62
C GLY A 585 16.66 7.74 -28.56
N ARG A 586 16.88 6.65 -27.80
CA ARG A 586 18.13 5.90 -27.75
C ARG A 586 18.16 4.90 -28.90
N THR A 587 18.23 5.34 -30.15
CA THR A 587 18.41 4.39 -31.26
C THR A 587 19.68 3.57 -31.02
N ALA A 588 19.60 2.25 -31.23
CA ALA A 588 20.77 1.41 -31.21
C ALA A 588 21.78 2.00 -32.20
N ALA A 589 22.98 2.38 -31.72
CA ALA A 589 24.13 2.46 -32.60
C ALA A 589 24.27 1.06 -33.19
N VAL A 590 23.77 0.88 -34.42
CA VAL A 590 23.91 -0.36 -35.16
C VAL A 590 25.39 -0.59 -35.28
N GLY A 591 25.90 -1.56 -34.53
CA GLY A 591 27.29 -1.95 -34.57
C GLY A 591 27.65 -2.31 -35.99
N SER A 592 28.49 -1.48 -36.61
CA SER A 592 29.29 -1.90 -37.74
C SER A 592 30.16 -3.05 -37.28
N ARG A 593 29.73 -4.28 -37.55
CA ARG A 593 30.64 -5.41 -37.58
C ARG A 593 31.63 -5.14 -38.71
N ARG A 594 32.89 -4.94 -38.35
CA ARG A 594 34.04 -5.40 -39.12
C ARG A 594 34.86 -6.29 -38.22
#